data_AF-A0AA95K8T8-F1
#
_entry.id   AF-A0AA95K8T8-F1
#
_cell.length_a   1.000
_cell.length_b   1.000
_cell.length_c   1.000
_cell.angle_alpha   90.00
_cell.angle_beta   90.00
_cell.angle_gamma   90.00
#
_symmetry.space_group_name_H-M   'P 1'
#
loop_
_entity.id
_entity.type
_entity.pdbx_description
1 polymer ?
#
loop_
_entity_poly.entity_id
_entity_poly.type
_entity_poly.pdbx_seq_one_letter_code
_entity_poly.pdbx_strand_id
1 'polypeptide(L)'
;MLATTLDLGRSAFFEHRWSDALDCLARADTEGGLPPQDIELVASVAMLLGKESEGVAYLTRAHDEYVTMGDIAGAARCAAWLVLYLMNLGEPARGSGWLSRAKQLVDGMDDPTEAEGYLLIPSALGALYGGNPEAGNELFGRALAVGQRFHDRDLTALGQLGVGTARIALGFPDEGLEFLDDVMVSVTAGEVSPIPSGIIYCAVIGSCRLTLDVKRAHEWTAALARWCGQQPDMVMFSGQCQSHRAELFILHGAWEDATAALRIAQDRSRHGDPEAVWGAWYLQGELFRLTGRDDEAMAAYAKAAETGFEALPGLALVLAGQGKEPQAQSMLRRALSLSDPANRRRLLPAVVDVELAAGDVKAARAAADEFGSPEGGGMPLEQALAGQAEATVLLAEGKPHASLSVARKAWRLWYSLEAPYGAASCRVLAGRACSQLGDPDSAAMEFEAAKDEFADLGAAPAVAHVLELTGEKRQNSFPLTSRELEVLQLVASGHANRTIARELYLSEKTVARHVSNILSKLAVPSRTAATGYAFEHGLIH
;
A
#
# COMPACT_ATOMS: atom_id res chain seq x y z
N MET A 1 17.61 -49.32 -1.73
CA MET A 1 17.47 -49.05 -0.28
C MET A 1 16.21 -48.22 -0.14
N LEU A 2 15.31 -48.54 0.79
CA LEU A 2 14.13 -47.69 1.06
C LEU A 2 14.62 -46.36 1.64
N ALA A 3 14.08 -45.23 1.19
CA ALA A 3 14.46 -43.90 1.69
C ALA A 3 14.14 -43.81 3.19
N THR A 4 15.07 -43.27 3.99
CA THR A 4 14.83 -43.07 5.43
C THR A 4 13.84 -41.92 5.66
N THR A 5 13.25 -41.84 6.86
CA THR A 5 12.40 -40.69 7.24
C THR A 5 13.15 -39.36 7.07
N LEU A 6 14.45 -39.33 7.38
CA LEU A 6 15.30 -38.16 7.19
C LEU A 6 15.47 -37.78 5.72
N ASP A 7 15.71 -38.78 4.84
CA ASP A 7 15.85 -38.54 3.39
C ASP A 7 14.55 -37.98 2.80
N LEU A 8 13.39 -38.50 3.26
CA LEU A 8 12.08 -37.99 2.85
C LEU A 8 11.86 -36.54 3.31
N GLY A 9 12.26 -36.21 4.54
CA GLY A 9 12.19 -34.84 5.07
C GLY A 9 13.06 -33.86 4.29
N ARG A 10 14.29 -34.24 3.95
CA ARG A 10 15.19 -33.44 3.10
C ARG A 10 14.63 -33.26 1.69
N SER A 11 14.11 -34.32 1.07
CA SER A 11 13.49 -34.24 -0.26
C SER A 11 12.29 -33.28 -0.24
N ALA A 12 11.42 -33.40 0.77
CA ALA A 12 10.28 -32.50 0.93
C ALA A 12 10.72 -31.05 1.13
N PHE A 13 11.80 -30.79 1.85
CA PHE A 13 12.39 -29.46 1.99
C PHE A 13 12.82 -28.87 0.64
N PHE A 14 13.58 -29.62 -0.16
CA PHE A 14 14.04 -29.16 -1.47
C PHE A 14 12.91 -29.01 -2.51
N GLU A 15 11.82 -29.76 -2.34
CA GLU A 15 10.60 -29.66 -3.14
C GLU A 15 9.62 -28.59 -2.62
N HIS A 16 9.99 -27.83 -1.58
CA HIS A 16 9.16 -26.82 -0.94
C HIS A 16 7.81 -27.33 -0.39
N ARG A 17 7.75 -28.62 -0.02
CA ARG A 17 6.60 -29.22 0.66
C ARG A 17 6.78 -29.08 2.17
N TRP A 18 6.55 -27.87 2.68
CA TRP A 18 6.95 -27.47 4.03
C TRP A 18 6.31 -28.30 5.14
N SER A 19 5.01 -28.55 5.05
CA SER A 19 4.28 -29.37 6.05
C SER A 19 4.83 -30.80 6.10
N ASP A 20 5.03 -31.41 4.92
CA ASP A 20 5.59 -32.76 4.80
C ASP A 20 7.04 -32.82 5.32
N ALA A 21 7.83 -31.78 5.03
CA ALA A 21 9.20 -31.66 5.50
C ALA A 21 9.26 -31.59 7.03
N LEU A 22 8.43 -30.76 7.65
CA LEU A 22 8.37 -30.64 9.11
C LEU A 22 7.97 -31.97 9.75
N ASP A 23 6.91 -32.61 9.25
CA ASP A 23 6.42 -33.88 9.79
C ASP A 23 7.49 -34.98 9.71
N CYS A 24 8.17 -35.09 8.57
CA CYS A 24 9.23 -36.09 8.38
C CYS A 24 10.45 -35.79 9.25
N LEU A 25 10.94 -34.55 9.23
CA LEU A 25 12.15 -34.20 9.99
C LEU A 25 11.91 -34.28 11.51
N ALA A 26 10.76 -33.83 12.01
CA ALA A 26 10.41 -33.95 13.43
C ALA A 26 10.27 -35.42 13.87
N ARG A 27 9.73 -36.29 13.00
CA ARG A 27 9.68 -37.73 13.26
C ARG A 27 11.07 -38.35 13.30
N ALA A 28 11.94 -38.02 12.34
CA ALA A 28 13.33 -38.49 12.33
C ALA A 28 14.08 -38.06 13.60
N ASP A 29 13.85 -36.83 14.04
CA ASP A 29 14.42 -36.30 15.29
C ASP A 29 13.97 -37.10 16.52
N THR A 30 12.69 -37.46 16.58
CA THR A 30 12.14 -38.26 17.69
C THR A 30 12.67 -39.71 17.67
N GLU A 31 12.94 -40.27 16.49
CA GLU A 31 13.38 -41.66 16.30
C GLU A 31 14.88 -41.87 16.58
N GLY A 32 15.72 -40.87 16.27
CA GLY A 32 17.18 -41.04 16.36
C GLY A 32 17.99 -39.77 16.57
N GLY A 33 17.34 -38.62 16.77
CA GLY A 33 17.99 -37.31 16.78
C GLY A 33 18.40 -36.86 15.37
N LEU A 34 18.63 -35.56 15.23
CA LEU A 34 19.11 -34.94 14.00
C LEU A 34 20.51 -34.36 14.17
N PRO A 35 21.38 -34.41 13.15
CA PRO A 35 22.60 -33.61 13.13
C PRO A 35 22.23 -32.12 13.01
N PRO A 36 23.11 -31.20 13.44
CA PRO A 36 22.77 -29.79 13.55
C PRO A 36 22.32 -29.14 12.24
N GLN A 37 22.85 -29.56 11.07
CA GLN A 37 22.39 -29.05 9.77
C GLN A 37 20.90 -29.34 9.52
N ASP A 38 20.42 -30.52 9.91
CA ASP A 38 19.01 -30.88 9.74
C ASP A 38 18.11 -30.23 10.79
N ILE A 39 18.64 -29.94 11.99
CA ILE A 39 17.93 -29.14 12.99
C ILE A 39 17.66 -27.73 12.46
N GLU A 40 18.62 -27.14 11.73
CA GLU A 40 18.42 -25.85 11.06
C GLU A 40 17.35 -25.91 9.96
N LEU A 41 17.26 -27.02 9.22
CA LEU A 41 16.17 -27.23 8.26
C LEU A 41 14.82 -27.24 8.99
N VAL A 42 14.70 -27.97 10.10
CA VAL A 42 13.47 -27.98 10.92
C VAL A 42 13.12 -26.58 11.40
N ALA A 43 14.10 -25.84 11.92
CA ALA A 43 13.91 -24.46 12.36
C ALA A 43 13.38 -23.57 11.22
N SER A 44 13.99 -23.66 10.04
CA SER A 44 13.62 -22.87 8.86
C SER A 44 12.20 -23.21 8.40
N VAL A 45 11.85 -24.49 8.32
CA VAL A 45 10.50 -24.93 7.94
C VAL A 45 9.46 -24.50 8.97
N ALA A 46 9.75 -24.63 10.26
CA ALA A 46 8.85 -24.19 11.32
C ALA A 46 8.56 -22.67 11.19
N MET A 47 9.58 -21.86 10.90
CA MET A 47 9.40 -20.41 10.66
C MET A 47 8.58 -20.12 9.40
N LEU A 48 8.87 -20.79 8.28
CA LEU A 48 8.12 -20.65 7.03
C LEU A 48 6.62 -20.99 7.21
N LEU A 49 6.31 -21.94 8.09
CA LEU A 49 4.94 -22.34 8.48
C LEU A 49 4.31 -21.45 9.57
N GLY A 50 4.96 -20.37 9.99
CA GLY A 50 4.44 -19.45 11.03
C GLY A 50 4.52 -20.00 12.46
N LYS A 51 5.30 -21.06 12.69
CA LYS A 51 5.52 -21.67 14.01
C LYS A 51 6.75 -21.06 14.69
N GLU A 52 6.70 -19.75 14.92
CA GLU A 52 7.85 -18.93 15.33
C GLU A 52 8.56 -19.44 16.61
N SER A 53 7.79 -19.75 17.66
CA SER A 53 8.32 -20.28 18.92
C SER A 53 9.04 -21.63 18.73
N GLU A 54 8.51 -22.49 17.88
CA GLU A 54 9.10 -23.79 17.55
C GLU A 54 10.39 -23.60 16.74
N GLY A 55 10.37 -22.70 15.75
CA GLY A 55 11.55 -22.33 14.97
C GLY A 55 12.70 -21.81 15.84
N VAL A 56 12.42 -20.88 16.76
CA VAL A 56 13.41 -20.33 17.70
C VAL A 56 13.98 -21.42 18.61
N ALA A 57 13.14 -22.36 19.07
CA ALA A 57 13.58 -23.47 19.91
C ALA A 57 14.52 -24.41 19.16
N TYR A 58 14.18 -24.81 17.93
CA TYR A 58 15.06 -25.65 17.10
C TYR A 58 16.36 -24.94 16.75
N LEU A 59 16.32 -23.66 16.39
CA LEU A 59 17.54 -22.92 16.05
C LEU A 59 18.47 -22.72 17.25
N THR A 60 17.89 -22.54 18.44
CA THR A 60 18.64 -22.55 19.71
C THR A 60 19.31 -23.90 19.94
N ARG A 61 18.61 -25.01 19.70
CA ARG A 61 19.18 -26.35 19.82
C ARG A 61 20.28 -26.59 18.78
N ALA A 62 20.08 -26.17 17.53
CA ALA A 62 21.11 -26.27 16.49
C ALA A 62 22.39 -25.54 16.89
N HIS A 63 22.27 -24.33 17.44
CA HIS A 63 23.41 -23.61 18.02
C HIS A 63 24.14 -24.45 19.07
N ASP A 64 23.43 -25.01 20.05
CA ASP A 64 24.05 -25.77 21.14
C ASP A 64 24.72 -27.07 20.66
N GLU A 65 24.15 -27.74 19.66
CA GLU A 65 24.74 -28.90 19.01
C GLU A 65 26.02 -28.54 18.24
N TYR A 66 26.03 -27.43 17.50
CA TYR A 66 27.25 -26.95 16.84
C TYR A 66 28.36 -26.60 17.83
N VAL A 67 28.02 -25.94 18.95
CA VAL A 67 28.98 -25.69 20.04
C VAL A 67 29.54 -27.00 20.58
N THR A 68 28.69 -28.01 20.78
CA THR A 68 29.09 -29.33 21.29
C THR A 68 30.02 -30.06 20.31
N MET A 69 29.79 -29.91 19.01
CA MET A 69 30.63 -30.47 17.94
C MET A 69 31.93 -29.69 17.70
N GLY A 70 32.08 -28.50 18.30
CA GLY A 70 33.22 -27.60 18.08
C GLY A 70 33.15 -26.80 16.78
N ASP A 71 32.00 -26.79 16.10
CA ASP A 71 31.77 -25.98 14.90
C ASP A 71 31.27 -24.58 15.31
N ILE A 72 32.23 -23.73 15.65
CA ILE A 72 31.94 -22.37 16.14
C ILE A 72 31.32 -21.49 15.06
N ALA A 73 31.67 -21.69 13.78
CA ALA A 73 31.09 -20.96 12.66
C ALA A 73 29.60 -21.28 12.50
N GLY A 74 29.22 -22.56 12.52
CA GLY A 74 27.84 -23.01 12.51
C GLY A 74 27.04 -22.46 13.69
N ALA A 75 27.59 -22.51 14.90
CA ALA A 75 26.96 -21.95 16.09
C ALA A 75 26.74 -20.43 15.96
N ALA A 76 27.75 -19.67 15.56
CA ALA A 76 27.66 -18.22 15.38
C ALA A 76 26.63 -17.83 14.31
N ARG A 77 26.54 -18.59 13.20
CA ARG A 77 25.52 -18.40 12.15
C ARG A 77 24.10 -18.64 12.67
N CYS A 78 23.86 -19.71 13.44
CA CYS A 78 22.58 -19.94 14.11
C CYS A 78 22.21 -18.77 15.04
N ALA A 79 23.18 -18.29 15.83
CA ALA A 79 22.97 -17.16 16.72
C ALA A 79 22.64 -15.86 15.94
N ALA A 80 23.32 -15.59 14.82
CA ALA A 80 23.01 -14.44 13.98
C ALA A 80 21.57 -14.46 13.45
N TRP A 81 21.11 -15.62 12.96
CA TRP A 81 19.73 -15.81 12.54
C TRP A 81 18.74 -15.65 13.69
N LEU A 82 19.04 -16.18 14.89
CA LEU A 82 18.23 -15.94 16.10
C LEU A 82 18.08 -14.45 16.40
N VAL A 83 19.13 -13.64 16.24
CA VAL A 83 19.04 -12.18 16.41
C VAL A 83 18.03 -11.59 15.44
N LEU A 84 18.11 -11.94 14.14
CA LEU A 84 17.21 -11.43 13.12
C LEU A 84 15.74 -11.80 13.41
N TYR A 85 15.46 -13.05 13.77
CA TYR A 85 14.10 -13.47 14.11
C TYR A 85 13.57 -12.80 15.37
N LEU A 86 14.38 -12.68 16.43
CA LEU A 86 13.95 -12.03 17.66
C LEU A 86 13.74 -10.52 17.48
N MET A 87 14.49 -9.88 16.57
CA MET A 87 14.20 -8.50 16.16
C MET A 87 12.82 -8.40 15.51
N ASN A 88 12.48 -9.31 14.61
CA ASN A 88 11.18 -9.37 13.94
C ASN A 88 10.01 -9.59 14.92
N LEU A 89 10.22 -10.42 15.94
CA LEU A 89 9.23 -10.69 16.99
C LEU A 89 9.07 -9.53 18.00
N GLY A 90 9.84 -8.45 17.87
CA GLY A 90 9.81 -7.34 18.83
C GLY A 90 10.44 -7.69 20.18
N GLU A 91 11.42 -8.61 20.22
CA GLU A 91 12.12 -9.04 21.43
C GLU A 91 13.61 -8.61 21.45
N PRO A 92 13.91 -7.30 21.40
CA PRO A 92 15.27 -6.79 21.20
C PRO A 92 16.24 -7.14 22.33
N ALA A 93 15.74 -7.35 23.55
CA ALA A 93 16.58 -7.74 24.69
C ALA A 93 17.13 -9.17 24.53
N ARG A 94 16.29 -10.12 24.09
CA ARG A 94 16.72 -11.49 23.79
C ARG A 94 17.66 -11.51 22.59
N GLY A 95 17.34 -10.74 21.54
CA GLY A 95 18.21 -10.57 20.38
C GLY A 95 19.61 -10.03 20.75
N SER A 96 19.67 -8.99 21.59
CA SER A 96 20.96 -8.43 22.05
C SER A 96 21.81 -9.43 22.82
N GLY A 97 21.17 -10.30 23.62
CA GLY A 97 21.86 -11.39 24.32
C GLY A 97 22.49 -12.40 23.37
N TRP A 98 21.76 -12.81 22.32
CA TRP A 98 22.27 -13.69 21.28
C TRP A 98 23.40 -13.06 20.46
N LEU A 99 23.28 -11.77 20.12
CA LEU A 99 24.33 -11.05 19.41
C LEU A 99 25.63 -11.00 20.23
N SER A 100 25.53 -10.77 21.54
CA SER A 100 26.68 -10.79 22.45
C SER A 100 27.35 -12.16 22.49
N ARG A 101 26.57 -13.24 22.62
CA ARG A 101 27.07 -14.62 22.61
C ARG A 101 27.79 -14.95 21.30
N ALA A 102 27.20 -14.58 20.17
CA ALA A 102 27.77 -14.87 18.87
C ALA A 102 29.09 -14.12 18.62
N LYS A 103 29.18 -12.87 19.07
CA LYS A 103 30.44 -12.10 19.04
C LYS A 103 31.53 -12.77 19.88
N GLN A 104 31.21 -13.22 21.08
CA GLN A 104 32.17 -13.93 21.94
C GLN A 104 32.69 -15.23 21.30
N LEU A 105 31.84 -15.95 20.56
CA LEU A 105 32.23 -17.15 19.82
C LEU A 105 33.22 -16.82 18.70
N VAL A 106 32.90 -15.81 17.88
CA VAL A 106 33.72 -15.39 16.74
C VAL A 106 35.04 -14.73 17.17
N ASP A 107 35.03 -13.91 18.22
CA ASP A 107 36.25 -13.29 18.79
C ASP A 107 37.27 -14.33 19.30
N GLY A 108 36.82 -15.56 19.58
CA GLY A 108 37.65 -16.68 19.99
C GLY A 108 38.22 -17.52 18.85
N MET A 109 37.93 -17.20 17.58
CA MET A 109 38.40 -17.92 16.41
C MET A 109 39.73 -17.36 15.89
N ASP A 110 40.65 -18.24 15.49
CA ASP A 110 41.97 -17.84 14.96
C ASP A 110 41.91 -17.40 13.48
N ASP A 111 40.98 -17.98 12.71
CA ASP A 111 40.82 -17.74 11.28
C ASP A 111 39.46 -17.09 10.97
N PRO A 112 39.41 -16.12 10.03
CA PRO A 112 38.15 -15.53 9.58
C PRO A 112 37.22 -16.57 8.95
N THR A 113 35.92 -16.45 9.23
CA THR A 113 34.87 -17.31 8.65
C THR A 113 33.70 -16.49 8.13
N GLU A 114 32.80 -17.13 7.39
CA GLU A 114 31.55 -16.54 6.93
C GLU A 114 30.65 -16.05 8.08
N ALA A 115 30.78 -16.65 9.27
CA ALA A 115 30.03 -16.26 10.46
C ALA A 115 30.27 -14.80 10.87
N GLU A 116 31.47 -14.25 10.64
CA GLU A 116 31.75 -12.83 10.85
C GLU A 116 30.78 -11.94 10.06
N GLY A 117 30.50 -12.31 8.81
CA GLY A 117 29.62 -11.55 7.93
C GLY A 117 28.19 -11.55 8.42
N TYR A 118 27.68 -12.70 8.87
CA TYR A 118 26.33 -12.80 9.43
C TYR A 118 26.13 -11.93 10.69
N LEU A 119 27.17 -11.73 11.51
CA LEU A 119 27.10 -10.85 12.68
C LEU A 119 27.08 -9.35 12.35
N LEU A 120 27.55 -8.99 11.15
CA LEU A 120 27.46 -7.61 10.67
C LEU A 120 26.01 -7.25 10.31
N ILE A 121 25.21 -8.21 9.81
CA ILE A 121 23.85 -7.95 9.31
C ILE A 121 22.92 -7.32 10.38
N PRO A 122 22.74 -7.87 11.59
CA PRO A 122 21.90 -7.24 12.62
C PRO A 122 22.41 -5.86 13.04
N SER A 123 23.73 -5.68 13.11
CA SER A 123 24.35 -4.40 13.47
C SER A 123 24.11 -3.35 12.37
N ALA A 124 24.19 -3.77 11.11
CA ALA A 124 23.93 -2.93 9.94
C ALA A 124 22.45 -2.51 9.85
N LEU A 125 21.51 -3.44 10.09
CA LEU A 125 20.08 -3.13 10.19
C LEU A 125 19.79 -2.15 11.33
N GLY A 126 20.41 -2.36 12.50
CA GLY A 126 20.29 -1.43 13.62
C GLY A 126 20.78 -0.02 13.29
N ALA A 127 21.89 0.11 12.55
CA ALA A 127 22.39 1.40 12.08
C ALA A 127 21.44 2.05 11.06
N LEU A 128 20.99 1.28 10.07
CA LEU A 128 20.08 1.76 9.02
C LEU A 128 18.75 2.25 9.62
N TYR A 129 18.08 1.42 10.43
CA TYR A 129 16.81 1.79 11.07
C TYR A 129 16.98 2.82 12.20
N GLY A 130 18.18 2.94 12.76
CA GLY A 130 18.55 4.00 13.69
C GLY A 130 18.81 5.35 13.04
N GLY A 131 18.66 5.48 11.71
CA GLY A 131 18.87 6.73 10.99
C GLY A 131 20.35 7.04 10.67
N ASN A 132 21.21 6.03 10.64
CA ASN A 132 22.61 6.15 10.22
C ASN A 132 22.89 5.24 9.00
N PRO A 133 22.38 5.63 7.82
CA PRO A 133 22.52 4.83 6.61
C PRO A 133 23.96 4.72 6.12
N GLU A 134 24.86 5.65 6.47
CA GLU A 134 26.29 5.58 6.16
C GLU A 134 26.96 4.39 6.86
N ALA A 135 26.76 4.27 8.18
CA ALA A 135 27.28 3.14 8.95
C ALA A 135 26.63 1.81 8.52
N GLY A 136 25.33 1.84 8.19
CA GLY A 136 24.63 0.69 7.59
C GLY A 136 25.29 0.24 6.30
N ASN A 137 25.53 1.16 5.36
CA ASN A 137 26.18 0.89 4.07
C ASN A 137 27.58 0.29 4.23
N GLU A 138 28.39 0.82 5.16
CA GLU A 138 29.73 0.27 5.45
C GLU A 138 29.65 -1.18 5.96
N LEU A 139 28.78 -1.44 6.94
CA LEU A 139 28.63 -2.76 7.55
C LEU A 139 28.08 -3.79 6.55
N PHE A 140 27.08 -3.42 5.74
CA PHE A 140 26.57 -4.28 4.68
C PHE A 140 27.60 -4.53 3.58
N GLY A 141 28.39 -3.52 3.19
CA GLY A 141 29.48 -3.69 2.22
C GLY A 141 30.55 -4.66 2.71
N ARG A 142 30.87 -4.63 4.01
CA ARG A 142 31.75 -5.63 4.64
C ARG A 142 31.12 -7.03 4.65
N ALA A 143 29.84 -7.15 5.01
CA ALA A 143 29.13 -8.43 4.98
C ALA A 143 29.10 -9.03 3.57
N LEU A 144 28.86 -8.21 2.55
CA LEU A 144 28.92 -8.57 1.13
C LEU A 144 30.31 -9.10 0.75
N ALA A 145 31.38 -8.39 1.12
CA ALA A 145 32.74 -8.83 0.83
C ALA A 145 33.09 -10.18 1.49
N VAL A 146 32.59 -10.42 2.72
CA VAL A 146 32.73 -11.72 3.40
C VAL A 146 31.95 -12.80 2.65
N GLY A 147 30.69 -12.56 2.30
CA GLY A 147 29.87 -13.52 1.52
C GLY A 147 30.54 -13.93 0.21
N GLN A 148 31.07 -12.96 -0.54
CA GLN A 148 31.80 -13.21 -1.79
C GLN A 148 33.08 -14.02 -1.57
N ARG A 149 33.85 -13.70 -0.52
CA ARG A 149 35.10 -14.40 -0.18
C ARG A 149 34.87 -15.88 0.14
N PHE A 150 33.79 -16.19 0.85
CA PHE A 150 33.46 -17.56 1.26
C PHE A 150 32.50 -18.28 0.32
N HIS A 151 32.09 -17.62 -0.77
CA HIS A 151 31.08 -18.12 -1.71
C HIS A 151 29.74 -18.47 -1.03
N ASP A 152 29.40 -17.76 0.05
CA ASP A 152 28.11 -17.88 0.73
C ASP A 152 27.08 -17.03 0.00
N ARG A 153 26.11 -17.69 -0.63
CA ARG A 153 25.10 -17.06 -1.48
C ARG A 153 24.10 -16.23 -0.67
N ASP A 154 23.68 -16.72 0.49
CA ASP A 154 22.71 -16.04 1.34
C ASP A 154 23.31 -14.76 1.94
N LEU A 155 24.53 -14.84 2.44
CA LEU A 155 25.24 -13.68 2.98
C LEU A 155 25.57 -12.65 1.88
N THR A 156 25.98 -13.12 0.69
CA THR A 156 26.19 -12.24 -0.46
C THR A 156 24.89 -11.50 -0.81
N ALA A 157 23.77 -12.22 -0.92
CA ALA A 157 22.49 -11.63 -1.25
C ALA A 157 22.00 -10.63 -0.19
N LEU A 158 22.10 -10.97 1.10
CA LEU A 158 21.75 -10.07 2.21
C LEU A 158 22.65 -8.83 2.25
N GLY A 159 23.94 -8.99 1.97
CA GLY A 159 24.89 -7.88 1.84
C GLY A 159 24.53 -6.94 0.68
N GLN A 160 24.21 -7.49 -0.50
CA GLN A 160 23.77 -6.70 -1.68
C GLN A 160 22.47 -5.95 -1.39
N LEU A 161 21.47 -6.63 -0.80
CA LEU A 161 20.21 -6.02 -0.38
C LEU A 161 20.46 -4.82 0.55
N GLY A 162 21.30 -5.02 1.56
CA GLY A 162 21.60 -3.99 2.55
C GLY A 162 22.34 -2.79 1.97
N VAL A 163 23.32 -3.01 1.09
CA VAL A 163 24.01 -1.94 0.35
C VAL A 163 23.01 -1.17 -0.52
N GLY A 164 22.20 -1.86 -1.32
CA GLY A 164 21.21 -1.22 -2.19
C GLY A 164 20.21 -0.35 -1.40
N THR A 165 19.69 -0.89 -0.30
CA THR A 165 18.75 -0.17 0.58
C THR A 165 19.41 1.04 1.25
N ALA A 166 20.64 0.90 1.73
CA ALA A 166 21.37 2.00 2.34
C ALA A 166 21.71 3.11 1.32
N ARG A 167 22.04 2.77 0.07
CA ARG A 167 22.26 3.74 -1.02
C ARG A 167 21.01 4.55 -1.34
N ILE A 168 19.83 3.92 -1.36
CA ILE A 168 18.56 4.65 -1.50
C ILE A 168 18.37 5.63 -0.35
N ALA A 169 18.58 5.18 0.90
CA ALA A 169 18.47 6.04 2.08
C ALA A 169 19.46 7.22 2.09
N LEU A 170 20.64 7.04 1.47
CA LEU A 170 21.66 8.09 1.29
C LEU A 170 21.34 9.07 0.14
N GLY A 171 20.24 8.89 -0.58
CA GLY A 171 19.86 9.75 -1.70
C GLY A 171 20.46 9.36 -3.05
N PHE A 172 20.92 8.12 -3.21
CA PHE A 172 21.42 7.55 -4.47
C PHE A 172 20.48 6.44 -4.97
N PRO A 173 19.25 6.80 -5.43
CA PRO A 173 18.24 5.80 -5.77
C PRO A 173 18.64 4.91 -6.96
N ASP A 174 19.27 5.48 -8.00
CA ASP A 174 19.67 4.72 -9.18
C ASP A 174 20.73 3.66 -8.85
N GLU A 175 21.82 4.06 -8.16
CA GLU A 175 22.85 3.12 -7.66
C GLU A 175 22.23 2.04 -6.77
N GLY A 176 21.33 2.44 -5.86
CA GLY A 176 20.69 1.51 -4.95
C GLY A 176 19.84 0.47 -5.69
N LEU A 177 19.04 0.91 -6.66
CA LEU A 177 18.16 0.04 -7.45
C LEU A 177 18.95 -0.95 -8.33
N GLU A 178 20.13 -0.58 -8.83
CA GLU A 178 21.02 -1.52 -9.55
C GLU A 178 21.44 -2.70 -8.64
N PHE A 179 21.85 -2.43 -7.40
CA PHE A 179 22.15 -3.49 -6.43
C PHE A 179 20.92 -4.36 -6.12
N LEU A 180 19.73 -3.74 -6.05
CA LEU A 180 18.48 -4.45 -5.78
C LEU A 180 18.06 -5.34 -6.97
N ASP A 181 18.28 -4.90 -8.21
CA ASP A 181 18.00 -5.71 -9.39
C ASP A 181 18.94 -6.92 -9.48
N ASP A 182 20.23 -6.74 -9.19
CA ASP A 182 21.22 -7.82 -9.16
C ASP A 182 20.85 -8.90 -8.13
N VAL A 183 20.46 -8.53 -6.91
CA VAL A 183 20.06 -9.53 -5.90
C VAL A 183 18.77 -10.24 -6.29
N MET A 184 17.84 -9.56 -6.96
CA MET A 184 16.60 -10.17 -7.44
C MET A 184 16.84 -11.23 -8.52
N VAL A 185 17.92 -11.11 -9.32
CA VAL A 185 18.33 -12.17 -10.26
C VAL A 185 18.70 -13.43 -9.48
N SER A 186 19.52 -13.33 -8.44
CA SER A 186 19.90 -14.47 -7.60
C SER A 186 18.70 -15.13 -6.92
N VAL A 187 17.77 -14.33 -6.40
CA VAL A 187 16.54 -14.83 -5.76
C VAL A 187 15.65 -15.54 -6.78
N THR A 188 15.39 -14.94 -7.94
CA THR A 188 14.51 -15.53 -8.96
C THR A 188 15.12 -16.73 -9.68
N ALA A 189 16.46 -16.86 -9.67
CA ALA A 189 17.17 -18.04 -10.14
C ALA A 189 17.16 -19.21 -9.15
N GLY A 190 16.63 -19.02 -7.94
CA GLY A 190 16.60 -20.05 -6.89
C GLY A 190 17.96 -20.32 -6.25
N GLU A 191 18.86 -19.33 -6.26
CA GLU A 191 20.22 -19.47 -5.73
C GLU A 191 20.32 -19.17 -4.23
N VAL A 192 19.31 -18.52 -3.67
CA VAL A 192 19.22 -18.04 -2.28
C VAL A 192 18.23 -18.90 -1.51
N SER A 193 18.52 -19.18 -0.24
CA SER A 193 17.65 -19.97 0.63
C SER A 193 16.27 -19.30 0.82
N PRO A 194 15.21 -20.07 1.15
CA PRO A 194 13.83 -19.58 1.15
C PRO A 194 13.57 -18.37 2.07
N ILE A 195 14.15 -18.35 3.28
CA ILE A 195 13.94 -17.26 4.24
C ILE A 195 14.60 -15.95 3.76
N PRO A 196 15.92 -15.91 3.45
CA PRO A 196 16.50 -14.70 2.87
C PRO A 196 15.84 -14.28 1.55
N SER A 197 15.37 -15.22 0.73
CA SER A 197 14.60 -14.89 -0.49
C SER A 197 13.33 -14.09 -0.17
N GLY A 198 12.53 -14.51 0.81
CA GLY A 198 11.34 -13.79 1.23
C GLY A 198 11.65 -12.39 1.79
N ILE A 199 12.69 -12.28 2.61
CA ILE A 199 13.18 -10.99 3.14
C ILE A 199 13.56 -10.06 1.98
N ILE A 200 14.32 -10.55 1.00
CA ILE A 200 14.78 -9.77 -0.16
C ILE A 200 13.58 -9.33 -1.01
N TYR A 201 12.63 -10.22 -1.32
CA TYR A 201 11.41 -9.85 -2.05
C TYR A 201 10.69 -8.68 -1.37
N CYS A 202 10.38 -8.81 -0.08
CA CYS A 202 9.63 -7.79 0.66
C CYS A 202 10.41 -6.47 0.76
N ALA A 203 11.72 -6.53 1.05
CA ALA A 203 12.55 -5.35 1.17
C ALA A 203 12.77 -4.62 -0.16
N VAL A 204 12.99 -5.36 -1.27
CA VAL A 204 13.12 -4.76 -2.61
C VAL A 204 11.82 -4.09 -3.04
N ILE A 205 10.67 -4.74 -2.86
CA ILE A 205 9.35 -4.13 -3.17
C ILE A 205 9.14 -2.89 -2.29
N GLY A 206 9.47 -2.95 -1.00
CA GLY A 206 9.45 -1.80 -0.09
C GLY A 206 10.31 -0.63 -0.59
N SER A 207 11.53 -0.91 -1.06
CA SER A 207 12.42 0.09 -1.63
C SER A 207 11.86 0.71 -2.91
N CYS A 208 11.28 -0.09 -3.81
CA CYS A 208 10.62 0.43 -5.02
C CYS A 208 9.46 1.40 -4.68
N ARG A 209 8.72 1.12 -3.60
CA ARG A 209 7.66 2.02 -3.12
C ARG A 209 8.22 3.33 -2.57
N LEU A 210 9.34 3.29 -1.86
CA LEU A 210 9.98 4.49 -1.32
C LEU A 210 10.49 5.40 -2.44
N THR A 211 11.00 4.82 -3.52
CA THR A 211 11.48 5.55 -4.71
C THR A 211 10.39 5.86 -5.73
N LEU A 212 9.13 5.50 -5.47
CA LEU A 212 7.99 5.66 -6.38
C LEU A 212 8.18 4.97 -7.75
N ASP A 213 8.94 3.87 -7.80
CA ASP A 213 9.09 3.04 -8.99
C ASP A 213 8.03 1.93 -9.04
N VAL A 214 6.86 2.29 -9.57
CA VAL A 214 5.71 1.39 -9.70
C VAL A 214 5.99 0.23 -10.63
N LYS A 215 6.74 0.45 -11.71
CA LYS A 215 6.97 -0.58 -12.73
C LYS A 215 7.78 -1.72 -12.13
N ARG A 216 8.90 -1.38 -11.47
CA ARG A 216 9.72 -2.37 -10.77
C ARG A 216 8.95 -3.02 -9.63
N ALA A 217 8.19 -2.25 -8.85
CA ALA A 217 7.31 -2.80 -7.81
C ALA A 217 6.32 -3.83 -8.35
N HIS A 218 5.73 -3.57 -9.53
CA HIS A 218 4.82 -4.51 -10.19
C HIS A 218 5.51 -5.81 -10.59
N GLU A 219 6.66 -5.72 -11.26
CA GLU A 219 7.43 -6.88 -11.72
C GLU A 219 7.83 -7.80 -10.57
N TRP A 220 8.37 -7.22 -9.48
CA TRP A 220 8.78 -7.97 -8.29
C TRP A 220 7.61 -8.46 -7.45
N THR A 221 6.50 -7.73 -7.37
CA THR A 221 5.28 -8.22 -6.71
C THR A 221 4.68 -9.41 -7.47
N ALA A 222 4.71 -9.39 -8.81
CA ALA A 222 4.28 -10.53 -9.61
C ALA A 222 5.21 -11.74 -9.44
N ALA A 223 6.53 -11.52 -9.31
CA ALA A 223 7.49 -12.57 -9.01
C ALA A 223 7.26 -13.19 -7.62
N LEU A 224 7.10 -12.37 -6.58
CA LEU A 224 6.76 -12.81 -5.23
C LEU A 224 5.45 -13.60 -5.21
N ALA A 225 4.42 -13.15 -5.93
CA ALA A 225 3.15 -13.86 -6.02
C ALA A 225 3.29 -15.27 -6.65
N ARG A 226 4.15 -15.42 -7.68
CA ARG A 226 4.45 -16.73 -8.26
C ARG A 226 5.22 -17.61 -7.28
N TRP A 227 6.21 -17.05 -6.58
CA TRP A 227 7.02 -17.75 -5.59
C TRP A 227 6.17 -18.28 -4.43
N CYS A 228 5.28 -17.45 -3.86
CA CYS A 228 4.31 -17.87 -2.85
C CYS A 228 3.30 -18.88 -3.40
N GLY A 229 2.83 -18.70 -4.64
CA GLY A 229 1.85 -19.61 -5.26
C GLY A 229 2.35 -21.03 -5.50
N GLN A 230 3.67 -21.22 -5.58
CA GLN A 230 4.31 -22.54 -5.66
C GLN A 230 4.42 -23.24 -4.29
N GLN A 231 4.11 -22.53 -3.20
CA GLN A 231 4.36 -22.95 -1.82
C GLN A 231 3.12 -22.67 -0.94
N PRO A 232 1.99 -23.37 -1.16
CA PRO A 232 0.68 -22.95 -0.66
C PRO A 232 0.52 -23.04 0.86
N ASP A 233 1.31 -23.87 1.52
CA ASP A 233 1.33 -24.06 2.98
C ASP A 233 2.25 -23.09 3.70
N MET A 234 3.08 -22.33 2.98
CA MET A 234 3.89 -21.26 3.54
C MET A 234 3.01 -20.15 4.12
N VAL A 235 3.32 -19.76 5.35
CA VAL A 235 2.64 -18.69 6.08
C VAL A 235 3.47 -17.40 6.03
N MET A 236 4.76 -17.49 6.35
CA MET A 236 5.68 -16.35 6.33
C MET A 236 5.69 -15.67 4.95
N PHE A 237 5.71 -14.33 4.91
CA PHE A 237 5.69 -13.49 3.70
C PHE A 237 4.38 -13.54 2.87
N SER A 238 3.57 -14.58 3.04
CA SER A 238 2.36 -14.78 2.24
C SER A 238 1.32 -13.68 2.49
N GLY A 239 1.28 -13.11 3.69
CA GLY A 239 0.41 -11.98 4.02
C GLY A 239 0.95 -10.65 3.49
N GLN A 240 2.24 -10.37 3.69
CA GLN A 240 2.91 -9.18 3.13
C GLN A 240 2.80 -9.13 1.60
N CYS A 241 2.92 -10.28 0.93
CA CYS A 241 2.69 -10.40 -0.51
C CYS A 241 1.30 -9.86 -0.91
N GLN A 242 0.26 -10.17 -0.14
CA GLN A 242 -1.10 -9.68 -0.42
C GLN A 242 -1.23 -8.18 -0.16
N SER A 243 -0.56 -7.64 0.87
CA SER A 243 -0.52 -6.20 1.13
C SER A 243 0.15 -5.43 -0.02
N HIS A 244 1.26 -5.93 -0.57
CA HIS A 244 1.91 -5.34 -1.75
C HIS A 244 1.02 -5.39 -2.99
N ARG A 245 0.34 -6.52 -3.23
CA ARG A 245 -0.62 -6.64 -4.34
C ARG A 245 -1.78 -5.67 -4.19
N ALA A 246 -2.31 -5.52 -2.98
CA ALA A 246 -3.44 -4.63 -2.72
C ALA A 246 -3.13 -3.17 -3.08
N GLU A 247 -1.92 -2.69 -2.78
CA GLU A 247 -1.50 -1.33 -3.15
C GLU A 247 -1.47 -1.12 -4.67
N LEU A 248 -0.92 -2.08 -5.43
CA LEU A 248 -0.93 -2.02 -6.89
C LEU A 248 -2.35 -2.11 -7.45
N PHE A 249 -3.20 -2.97 -6.87
CA PHE A 249 -4.61 -3.04 -7.25
C PHE A 249 -5.37 -1.75 -6.97
N ILE A 250 -5.09 -1.05 -5.86
CA ILE A 250 -5.64 0.27 -5.58
C ILE A 250 -5.22 1.26 -6.66
N LEU A 251 -3.91 1.29 -6.97
CA LEU A 251 -3.36 2.17 -8.00
C LEU A 251 -4.02 1.94 -9.36
N HIS A 252 -4.17 0.68 -9.76
CA HIS A 252 -4.71 0.28 -11.06
C HIS A 252 -6.25 0.26 -11.13
N GLY A 253 -6.95 0.64 -10.05
CA GLY A 253 -8.41 0.68 -10.02
C GLY A 253 -9.10 -0.68 -9.79
N ALA A 254 -8.35 -1.76 -9.56
CA ALA A 254 -8.87 -3.09 -9.23
C ALA A 254 -9.27 -3.19 -7.74
N TRP A 255 -10.17 -2.32 -7.29
CA TRP A 255 -10.47 -2.13 -5.86
C TRP A 255 -11.16 -3.33 -5.18
N GLU A 256 -11.89 -4.14 -5.95
CA GLU A 256 -12.44 -5.41 -5.45
C GLU A 256 -11.33 -6.43 -5.16
N ASP A 257 -10.37 -6.58 -6.08
CA ASP A 257 -9.20 -7.44 -5.90
C ASP A 257 -8.31 -6.94 -4.75
N ALA A 258 -8.13 -5.63 -4.62
CA ALA A 258 -7.45 -5.03 -3.48
C ALA A 258 -8.13 -5.41 -2.16
N THR A 259 -9.47 -5.30 -2.10
CA THR A 259 -10.24 -5.67 -0.91
C THR A 259 -10.08 -7.16 -0.58
N ALA A 260 -10.08 -8.04 -1.60
CA ALA A 260 -9.87 -9.47 -1.41
C ALA A 260 -8.46 -9.76 -0.87
N ALA A 261 -7.43 -9.16 -1.46
CA ALA A 261 -6.04 -9.31 -1.03
C ALA A 261 -5.84 -8.85 0.41
N LEU A 262 -6.37 -7.68 0.80
CA LEU A 262 -6.27 -7.17 2.17
C LEU A 262 -6.94 -8.09 3.20
N ARG A 263 -8.08 -8.70 2.86
CA ARG A 263 -8.73 -9.70 3.73
C ARG A 263 -7.84 -10.93 3.93
N ILE A 264 -7.20 -11.41 2.86
CA ILE A 264 -6.27 -12.54 2.96
C ILE A 264 -5.07 -12.15 3.83
N ALA A 265 -4.50 -10.96 3.65
CA ALA A 265 -3.39 -10.46 4.48
C ALA A 265 -3.76 -10.43 5.98
N GLN A 266 -4.92 -9.86 6.29
CA GLN A 266 -5.43 -9.76 7.67
C GLN A 266 -5.72 -11.13 8.29
N ASP A 267 -6.20 -12.09 7.50
CA ASP A 267 -6.43 -13.46 7.97
C ASP A 267 -5.12 -14.19 8.23
N ARG A 268 -4.12 -14.04 7.36
CA ARG A 268 -2.78 -14.65 7.52
C ARG A 268 -2.06 -14.17 8.78
N SER A 269 -2.27 -12.92 9.21
CA SER A 269 -1.73 -12.43 10.48
C SER A 269 -2.20 -13.25 11.68
N ARG A 270 -3.45 -13.71 11.66
CA ARG A 270 -4.00 -14.56 12.73
C ARG A 270 -3.40 -15.97 12.76
N HIS A 271 -2.71 -16.36 11.70
CA HIS A 271 -2.14 -17.70 11.50
C HIS A 271 -0.61 -17.73 11.68
N GLY A 272 0.00 -16.66 12.22
CA GLY A 272 1.43 -16.64 12.55
C GLY A 272 2.33 -15.86 11.59
N ASP A 273 1.77 -14.90 10.83
CA ASP A 273 2.55 -13.87 10.11
C ASP A 273 2.28 -12.49 10.71
N PRO A 274 2.95 -12.09 11.81
CA PRO A 274 2.69 -10.82 12.49
C PRO A 274 2.84 -9.61 11.54
N GLU A 275 3.72 -9.71 10.56
CA GLU A 275 3.98 -8.62 9.60
C GLU A 275 2.93 -8.54 8.49
N ALA A 276 2.06 -9.54 8.32
CA ALA A 276 1.03 -9.55 7.29
C ALA A 276 0.07 -8.34 7.34
N VAL A 277 -0.17 -7.77 8.54
CA VAL A 277 -1.02 -6.59 8.72
C VAL A 277 -0.28 -5.27 8.52
N TRP A 278 1.04 -5.29 8.38
CA TRP A 278 1.85 -4.08 8.20
C TRP A 278 1.41 -3.35 6.92
N GLY A 279 0.82 -2.18 7.08
CA GLY A 279 0.24 -1.38 6.00
C GLY A 279 -1.11 -1.86 5.45
N ALA A 280 -1.56 -3.08 5.75
CA ALA A 280 -2.83 -3.60 5.24
C ALA A 280 -4.03 -2.78 5.73
N TRP A 281 -4.06 -2.42 7.01
CA TRP A 281 -5.12 -1.56 7.57
C TRP A 281 -5.08 -0.15 6.98
N TYR A 282 -3.89 0.39 6.70
CA TYR A 282 -3.74 1.69 6.05
C TYR A 282 -4.33 1.67 4.62
N LEU A 283 -3.97 0.67 3.81
CA LEU A 283 -4.49 0.50 2.45
C LEU A 283 -6.01 0.28 2.43
N GLN A 284 -6.56 -0.43 3.44
CA GLN A 284 -8.00 -0.55 3.60
C GLN A 284 -8.65 0.81 3.90
N GLY A 285 -8.00 1.63 4.74
CA GLY A 285 -8.41 3.00 5.00
C GLY A 285 -8.43 3.85 3.72
N GLU A 286 -7.42 3.73 2.86
CA GLU A 286 -7.39 4.42 1.57
C GLU A 286 -8.57 4.01 0.67
N LEU A 287 -8.90 2.71 0.57
CA LEU A 287 -10.06 2.26 -0.20
C LEU A 287 -11.38 2.83 0.35
N PHE A 288 -11.55 2.82 1.67
CA PHE A 288 -12.74 3.41 2.29
C PHE A 288 -12.81 4.91 2.05
N ARG A 289 -11.70 5.64 2.15
CA ARG A 289 -11.64 7.07 1.84
C ARG A 289 -12.00 7.35 0.38
N LEU A 290 -11.41 6.61 -0.57
CA LEU A 290 -11.68 6.78 -2.00
C LEU A 290 -13.12 6.45 -2.39
N THR A 291 -13.79 5.57 -1.62
CA THR A 291 -15.19 5.17 -1.83
C THR A 291 -16.20 5.95 -0.98
N GLY A 292 -15.76 6.92 -0.16
CA GLY A 292 -16.64 7.79 0.64
C GLY A 292 -17.16 7.19 1.95
N ARG A 293 -16.45 6.20 2.48
CA ARG A 293 -16.78 5.47 3.72
C ARG A 293 -15.91 6.00 4.88
N ASP A 294 -16.00 7.28 5.15
CA ASP A 294 -15.08 8.00 6.06
C ASP A 294 -14.97 7.41 7.46
N ASP A 295 -16.09 7.00 8.08
CA ASP A 295 -16.08 6.41 9.42
C ASP A 295 -15.28 5.09 9.45
N GLU A 296 -15.42 4.29 8.40
CA GLU A 296 -14.68 3.03 8.25
C GLU A 296 -13.22 3.30 7.91
N ALA A 297 -12.94 4.34 7.11
CA ALA A 297 -11.59 4.79 6.83
C ALA A 297 -10.86 5.19 8.11
N MET A 298 -11.47 6.04 8.94
CA MET A 298 -10.92 6.45 10.24
C MET A 298 -10.67 5.26 11.18
N ALA A 299 -11.61 4.31 11.23
CA ALA A 299 -11.43 3.09 12.03
C ALA A 299 -10.27 2.22 11.52
N ALA A 300 -10.10 2.11 10.20
CA ALA A 300 -8.98 1.38 9.60
C ALA A 300 -7.63 2.08 9.84
N TYR A 301 -7.57 3.41 9.73
CA TYR A 301 -6.37 4.19 10.08
C TYR A 301 -6.01 4.08 11.56
N ALA A 302 -6.99 4.06 12.47
CA ALA A 302 -6.74 3.83 13.89
C ALA A 302 -6.09 2.46 14.13
N LYS A 303 -6.58 1.40 13.48
CA LYS A 303 -5.96 0.07 13.53
C LYS A 303 -4.56 0.04 12.93
N ALA A 304 -4.32 0.78 11.84
CA ALA A 304 -2.97 0.91 11.29
C ALA A 304 -2.00 1.50 12.33
N ALA A 305 -2.40 2.57 13.02
CA ALA A 305 -1.61 3.18 14.08
C ALA A 305 -1.35 2.23 15.27
N GLU A 306 -2.33 1.39 15.64
CA GLU A 306 -2.15 0.33 16.67
C GLU A 306 -1.06 -0.68 16.30
N THR A 307 -0.80 -0.90 15.00
CA THR A 307 0.27 -1.78 14.51
C THR A 307 1.63 -1.07 14.39
N GLY A 308 1.72 0.22 14.72
CA GLY A 308 2.92 1.03 14.51
C GLY A 308 3.09 1.56 13.07
N PHE A 309 2.12 1.31 12.19
CA PHE A 309 2.11 1.85 10.83
C PHE A 309 1.53 3.27 10.81
N GLU A 310 2.22 4.21 10.16
CA GLU A 310 1.78 5.61 10.08
C GLU A 310 0.45 5.74 9.31
N ALA A 311 -0.51 6.44 9.90
CA ALA A 311 -1.86 6.63 9.35
C ALA A 311 -1.94 7.81 8.37
N LEU A 312 -0.88 8.62 8.29
CA LEU A 312 -0.75 9.73 7.36
C LEU A 312 -0.22 9.27 5.99
N PRO A 313 -0.62 9.94 4.90
CA PRO A 313 -1.46 11.15 4.87
C PRO A 313 -2.97 10.90 4.89
N GLY A 314 -3.42 9.66 4.72
CA GLY A 314 -4.83 9.29 4.55
C GLY A 314 -5.78 9.88 5.58
N LEU A 315 -5.43 9.77 6.87
CA LEU A 315 -6.23 10.32 7.96
C LEU A 315 -6.39 11.84 7.87
N ALA A 316 -5.35 12.58 7.46
CA ALA A 316 -5.43 14.03 7.31
C ALA A 316 -6.35 14.44 6.13
N LEU A 317 -6.34 13.66 5.04
CA LEU A 317 -7.22 13.89 3.89
C LEU A 317 -8.70 13.69 4.26
N VAL A 318 -9.03 12.68 5.09
CA VAL A 318 -10.40 12.52 5.61
C VAL A 318 -10.80 13.72 6.47
N LEU A 319 -9.93 14.16 7.38
CA LEU A 319 -10.22 15.31 8.24
C LEU A 319 -10.44 16.60 7.44
N ALA A 320 -9.62 16.84 6.41
CA ALA A 320 -9.82 17.98 5.51
C ALA A 320 -11.17 17.89 4.78
N GLY A 321 -11.55 16.72 4.27
CA GLY A 321 -12.87 16.51 3.65
C GLY A 321 -14.07 16.75 4.60
N GLN A 322 -13.86 16.63 5.92
CA GLN A 322 -14.86 16.89 6.95
C GLN A 322 -14.91 18.36 7.43
N GLY A 323 -14.15 19.27 6.82
CA GLY A 323 -14.06 20.66 7.28
C GLY A 323 -13.24 20.83 8.56
N LYS A 324 -12.29 19.92 8.83
CA LYS A 324 -11.37 19.97 9.98
C LYS A 324 -9.94 20.27 9.53
N GLU A 325 -9.79 21.21 8.60
CA GLU A 325 -8.51 21.56 7.99
C GLU A 325 -7.43 21.98 9.01
N PRO A 326 -7.72 22.77 10.07
CA PRO A 326 -6.71 23.12 11.07
C PRO A 326 -6.10 21.90 11.78
N GLN A 327 -6.90 20.85 12.00
CA GLN A 327 -6.43 19.61 12.58
C GLN A 327 -5.56 18.84 11.59
N ALA A 328 -6.00 18.73 10.33
CA ALA A 328 -5.25 18.07 9.27
C ALA A 328 -3.88 18.73 9.03
N GLN A 329 -3.84 20.07 8.95
CA GLN A 329 -2.60 20.85 8.82
C GLN A 329 -1.64 20.56 9.99
N SER A 330 -2.13 20.58 11.23
CA SER A 330 -1.31 20.33 12.42
C SER A 330 -0.67 18.94 12.37
N MET A 331 -1.42 17.93 11.95
CA MET A 331 -0.92 16.55 11.84
C MET A 331 0.16 16.42 10.76
N LEU A 332 -0.09 16.93 9.55
CA LEU A 332 0.87 16.84 8.45
C LEU A 332 2.14 17.65 8.73
N ARG A 333 2.02 18.87 9.26
CA ARG A 333 3.19 19.71 9.62
C ARG A 333 4.07 19.04 10.67
N ARG A 334 3.47 18.38 11.67
CA ARG A 334 4.20 17.59 12.66
C ARG A 334 4.92 16.41 12.02
N ALA A 335 4.22 15.63 11.19
CA ALA A 335 4.81 14.48 10.50
C ALA A 335 5.98 14.89 9.61
N LEU A 336 5.80 15.94 8.80
CA LEU A 336 6.84 16.53 7.96
C LEU A 336 8.09 16.94 8.76
N SER A 337 7.94 17.47 9.98
CA SER A 337 9.07 17.91 10.81
C SER A 337 9.91 16.77 11.40
N LEU A 338 9.35 15.55 11.42
CA LEU A 338 9.98 14.36 12.00
C LEU A 338 10.43 13.35 10.93
N SER A 339 10.09 13.59 9.65
CA SER A 339 10.32 12.64 8.57
C SER A 339 11.73 12.80 7.98
N ASP A 340 12.35 11.67 7.63
CA ASP A 340 13.49 11.65 6.71
C ASP A 340 13.09 12.15 5.30
N PRO A 341 14.05 12.46 4.41
CA PRO A 341 13.74 13.01 3.08
C PRO A 341 12.78 12.17 2.23
N ALA A 342 12.86 10.83 2.29
CA ALA A 342 12.03 9.94 1.47
C ALA A 342 10.57 9.93 1.98
N ASN A 343 10.39 9.77 3.29
CA ASN A 343 9.06 9.83 3.92
C ASN A 343 8.43 11.21 3.82
N ARG A 344 9.25 12.27 3.95
CA ARG A 344 8.80 13.66 3.79
C ARG A 344 8.22 13.88 2.39
N ARG A 345 8.90 13.39 1.36
CA ARG A 345 8.46 13.51 -0.04
C ARG A 345 7.08 12.87 -0.26
N ARG A 346 6.81 11.69 0.32
CA ARG A 346 5.50 11.01 0.21
C ARG A 346 4.32 11.80 0.79
N LEU A 347 4.57 12.68 1.75
CA LEU A 347 3.52 13.48 2.39
C LEU A 347 3.15 14.75 1.59
N LEU A 348 4.06 15.28 0.78
CA LEU A 348 3.91 16.59 0.13
C LEU A 348 2.67 16.70 -0.79
N PRO A 349 2.28 15.69 -1.59
CA PRO A 349 1.05 15.79 -2.39
C PRO A 349 -0.20 16.04 -1.53
N ALA A 350 -0.33 15.34 -0.40
CA ALA A 350 -1.45 15.54 0.51
C ALA A 350 -1.37 16.87 1.28
N VAL A 351 -0.16 17.38 1.53
CA VAL A 351 0.04 18.71 2.11
C VAL A 351 -0.50 19.78 1.17
N VAL A 352 -0.26 19.67 -0.14
CA VAL A 352 -0.84 20.58 -1.14
C VAL A 352 -2.37 20.59 -1.03
N ASP A 353 -3.00 19.41 -1.02
CA ASP A 353 -4.46 19.30 -0.95
C ASP A 353 -5.03 19.89 0.35
N VAL A 354 -4.43 19.57 1.50
CA VAL A 354 -4.88 20.03 2.82
C VAL A 354 -4.67 21.54 3.00
N GLU A 355 -3.52 22.08 2.57
CA GLU A 355 -3.24 23.52 2.67
C GLU A 355 -4.18 24.33 1.76
N LEU A 356 -4.50 23.82 0.56
CA LEU A 356 -5.49 24.45 -0.32
C LEU A 356 -6.91 24.39 0.24
N ALA A 357 -7.31 23.27 0.85
CA ALA A 357 -8.60 23.16 1.54
C ALA A 357 -8.71 24.20 2.68
N ALA A 358 -7.60 24.44 3.39
CA ALA A 358 -7.51 25.46 4.43
C ALA A 358 -7.45 26.91 3.90
N GLY A 359 -7.32 27.09 2.58
CA GLY A 359 -7.15 28.40 1.94
C GLY A 359 -5.73 28.97 1.99
N ASP A 360 -4.73 28.20 2.43
CA ASP A 360 -3.33 28.62 2.49
C ASP A 360 -2.59 28.28 1.19
N VAL A 361 -2.89 29.05 0.14
CA VAL A 361 -2.29 28.88 -1.19
C VAL A 361 -0.76 29.02 -1.16
N LYS A 362 -0.23 29.84 -0.24
CA LYS A 362 1.22 30.05 -0.12
C LYS A 362 1.92 28.80 0.44
N ALA A 363 1.35 28.18 1.47
CA ALA A 363 1.88 26.93 2.01
C ALA A 363 1.78 25.80 0.98
N ALA A 364 0.66 25.71 0.24
CA ALA A 364 0.50 24.75 -0.83
C ALA A 364 1.55 24.91 -1.94
N ARG A 365 1.81 26.15 -2.39
CA ARG A 365 2.89 26.46 -3.35
C ARG A 365 4.26 26.01 -2.82
N ALA A 366 4.59 26.31 -1.57
CA ALA A 366 5.85 25.87 -0.98
C ALA A 366 5.99 24.34 -0.96
N ALA A 367 4.92 23.60 -0.66
CA ALA A 367 4.94 22.14 -0.70
C ALA A 367 5.06 21.58 -2.13
N ALA A 368 4.39 22.19 -3.11
CA ALA A 368 4.51 21.82 -4.52
C ALA A 368 5.92 22.09 -5.07
N ASP A 369 6.51 23.23 -4.73
CA ASP A 369 7.88 23.59 -5.12
C ASP A 369 8.91 22.65 -4.45
N GLU A 370 8.66 22.22 -3.21
CA GLU A 370 9.51 21.23 -2.53
C GLU A 370 9.42 19.85 -3.19
N PHE A 371 8.21 19.43 -3.58
CA PHE A 371 8.00 18.13 -4.21
C PHE A 371 8.53 18.11 -5.65
N GLY A 372 8.37 19.21 -6.38
CA GLY A 372 8.92 19.44 -7.70
C GLY A 372 10.43 19.62 -7.65
N SER A 373 11.20 18.57 -7.90
CA SER A 373 12.65 18.66 -8.09
C SER A 373 13.04 19.11 -9.53
N PRO A 374 14.26 19.61 -9.75
CA PRO A 374 14.64 20.37 -10.95
C PRO A 374 14.60 19.55 -12.25
N GLU A 375 14.53 20.25 -13.39
CA GLU A 375 14.38 19.72 -14.75
C GLU A 375 15.07 18.36 -15.03
N GLY A 376 14.28 17.34 -15.38
CA GLY A 376 14.74 16.20 -16.19
C GLY A 376 15.06 14.88 -15.47
N GLY A 377 14.70 14.70 -14.19
CA GLY A 377 14.88 13.43 -13.47
C GLY A 377 13.69 13.08 -12.56
N GLY A 378 13.53 11.79 -12.24
CA GLY A 378 12.50 11.27 -11.34
C GLY A 378 11.64 10.16 -11.96
N MET A 379 11.07 9.29 -11.13
CA MET A 379 10.25 8.15 -11.59
C MET A 379 8.92 8.63 -12.21
N PRO A 380 8.29 7.89 -13.14
CA PRO A 380 7.06 8.36 -13.78
C PRO A 380 5.91 8.66 -12.81
N LEU A 381 5.74 7.88 -11.74
CA LEU A 381 4.72 8.14 -10.71
C LEU A 381 5.00 9.43 -9.94
N GLU A 382 6.27 9.67 -9.61
CA GLU A 382 6.70 10.90 -8.95
C GLU A 382 6.40 12.13 -9.82
N GLN A 383 6.72 12.07 -11.11
CA GLN A 383 6.41 13.12 -12.07
C GLN A 383 4.90 13.36 -12.21
N ALA A 384 4.10 12.28 -12.18
CA ALA A 384 2.64 12.37 -12.25
C ALA A 384 2.05 13.07 -11.02
N LEU A 385 2.48 12.66 -9.81
CA LEU A 385 2.11 13.29 -8.54
C LEU A 385 2.53 14.76 -8.51
N ALA A 386 3.74 15.09 -8.98
CA ALA A 386 4.27 16.45 -8.96
C ALA A 386 3.49 17.36 -9.91
N GLY A 387 3.24 16.87 -11.13
CA GLY A 387 2.45 17.59 -12.11
C GLY A 387 1.01 17.79 -11.63
N GLN A 388 0.40 16.80 -10.96
CA GLN A 388 -0.93 16.96 -10.38
C GLN A 388 -0.93 18.03 -9.29
N ALA A 389 -0.01 17.97 -8.32
CA ALA A 389 0.12 18.95 -7.26
C ALA A 389 0.34 20.38 -7.81
N GLU A 390 1.25 20.53 -8.78
CA GLU A 390 1.53 21.79 -9.46
C GLU A 390 0.29 22.34 -10.16
N ALA A 391 -0.43 21.50 -10.91
CA ALA A 391 -1.66 21.90 -11.60
C ALA A 391 -2.75 22.37 -10.63
N THR A 392 -2.89 21.71 -9.48
CA THR A 392 -3.82 22.10 -8.41
C THR A 392 -3.47 23.48 -7.85
N VAL A 393 -2.20 23.73 -7.52
CA VAL A 393 -1.74 25.04 -7.02
C VAL A 393 -1.92 26.14 -8.08
N LEU A 394 -1.57 25.88 -9.33
CA LEU A 394 -1.72 26.87 -10.42
C LEU A 394 -3.18 27.30 -10.62
N LEU A 395 -4.16 26.41 -10.43
CA LEU A 395 -5.58 26.81 -10.44
C LEU A 395 -5.93 27.72 -9.27
N ALA A 396 -5.44 27.42 -8.07
CA ALA A 396 -5.67 28.23 -6.88
C ALA A 396 -5.02 29.62 -7.00
N GLU A 397 -3.90 29.72 -7.72
CA GLU A 397 -3.22 30.98 -8.04
C GLU A 397 -3.87 31.77 -9.19
N GLY A 398 -4.95 31.25 -9.81
CA GLY A 398 -5.60 31.89 -10.95
C GLY A 398 -4.76 31.88 -12.23
N LYS A 399 -3.94 30.83 -12.43
CA LYS A 399 -3.11 30.61 -13.63
C LYS A 399 -3.63 29.43 -14.47
N PRO A 400 -4.86 29.50 -15.01
CA PRO A 400 -5.50 28.34 -15.64
C PRO A 400 -4.79 27.85 -16.90
N HIS A 401 -4.19 28.73 -17.71
CA HIS A 401 -3.44 28.30 -18.90
C HIS A 401 -2.21 27.44 -18.53
N ALA A 402 -1.49 27.81 -17.47
CA ALA A 402 -0.36 27.04 -16.99
C ALA A 402 -0.84 25.71 -16.39
N SER A 403 -1.89 25.75 -15.57
CA SER A 403 -2.48 24.54 -14.99
C SER A 403 -2.93 23.55 -16.06
N LEU A 404 -3.65 23.98 -17.10
CA LEU A 404 -4.13 23.09 -18.17
C LEU A 404 -2.97 22.33 -18.85
N SER A 405 -1.87 23.02 -19.12
CA SER A 405 -0.67 22.40 -19.72
C SER A 405 -0.06 21.35 -18.79
N VAL A 406 0.09 21.66 -17.50
CA VAL A 406 0.68 20.75 -16.52
C VAL A 406 -0.26 19.56 -16.24
N ALA A 407 -1.56 19.81 -16.04
CA ALA A 407 -2.58 18.78 -15.81
C ALA A 407 -2.62 17.76 -16.95
N ARG A 408 -2.54 18.20 -18.22
CA ARG A 408 -2.51 17.30 -19.38
C ARG A 408 -1.23 16.46 -19.45
N LYS A 409 -0.08 16.99 -19.02
CA LYS A 409 1.16 16.22 -18.94
C LYS A 409 1.06 15.16 -17.84
N ALA A 410 0.59 15.54 -16.65
CA ALA A 410 0.37 14.64 -15.53
C ALA A 410 -0.64 13.53 -15.87
N TRP A 411 -1.74 13.89 -16.55
CA TRP A 411 -2.74 12.93 -17.04
C TRP A 411 -2.11 11.84 -17.91
N ARG A 412 -1.24 12.19 -18.86
CA ARG A 412 -0.57 11.19 -19.71
C ARG A 412 0.33 10.25 -18.92
N LEU A 413 1.01 10.76 -17.89
CA LEU A 413 1.84 9.95 -17.02
C LEU A 413 0.99 8.98 -16.19
N TRP A 414 -0.06 9.47 -15.52
CA TRP A 414 -1.02 8.63 -14.81
C TRP A 414 -1.67 7.57 -15.71
N TYR A 415 -2.06 7.95 -16.93
CA TYR A 415 -2.61 7.03 -17.92
C TYR A 415 -1.59 5.95 -18.32
N SER A 416 -0.33 6.32 -18.57
CA SER A 416 0.73 5.36 -18.91
C SER A 416 1.10 4.41 -17.76
N LEU A 417 0.80 4.81 -16.53
CA LEU A 417 0.94 3.99 -15.33
C LEU A 417 -0.28 3.11 -15.06
N GLU A 418 -1.30 3.17 -15.93
CA GLU A 418 -2.58 2.48 -15.76
C GLU A 418 -3.22 2.82 -14.42
N ALA A 419 -3.20 4.10 -14.02
CA ALA A 419 -3.66 4.58 -12.74
C ALA A 419 -4.89 5.50 -12.89
N PRO A 420 -6.10 4.93 -13.04
CA PRO A 420 -7.29 5.64 -13.51
C PRO A 420 -7.76 6.75 -12.57
N TYR A 421 -7.66 6.55 -11.25
CA TYR A 421 -8.07 7.59 -10.29
C TYR A 421 -7.23 8.88 -10.43
N GLY A 422 -5.91 8.74 -10.58
CA GLY A 422 -5.01 9.88 -10.81
C GLY A 422 -5.25 10.53 -12.18
N ALA A 423 -5.48 9.73 -13.21
CA ALA A 423 -5.80 10.21 -14.55
C ALA A 423 -7.11 11.04 -14.56
N ALA A 424 -8.19 10.50 -13.98
CA ALA A 424 -9.46 11.20 -13.81
C ALA A 424 -9.31 12.49 -12.98
N SER A 425 -8.50 12.47 -11.91
CA SER A 425 -8.20 13.65 -11.11
C SER A 425 -7.54 14.77 -11.94
N CYS A 426 -6.59 14.43 -12.81
CA CYS A 426 -5.99 15.41 -13.73
C CYS A 426 -6.98 15.94 -14.77
N ARG A 427 -7.96 15.15 -15.21
CA ARG A 427 -9.04 15.62 -16.08
C ARG A 427 -9.96 16.62 -15.39
N VAL A 428 -10.27 16.42 -14.11
CA VAL A 428 -10.99 17.45 -13.31
C VAL A 428 -10.21 18.76 -13.27
N LEU A 429 -8.89 18.72 -13.08
CA LEU A 429 -8.04 19.92 -13.10
C LEU A 429 -8.06 20.59 -14.49
N ALA A 430 -7.97 19.82 -15.57
CA ALA A 430 -8.08 20.33 -16.93
C ALA A 430 -9.45 20.97 -17.21
N GLY A 431 -10.55 20.33 -16.81
CA GLY A 431 -11.90 20.87 -16.93
C GLY A 431 -12.08 22.18 -16.18
N ARG A 432 -11.58 22.26 -14.93
CA ARG A 432 -11.57 23.51 -14.14
C ARG A 432 -10.77 24.62 -14.83
N ALA A 433 -9.62 24.30 -15.39
CA ALA A 433 -8.81 25.25 -16.14
C ALA A 433 -9.53 25.77 -17.39
N CYS A 434 -10.16 24.89 -18.17
CA CYS A 434 -10.97 25.25 -19.33
C CYS A 434 -12.15 26.16 -18.95
N SER A 435 -12.86 25.86 -17.86
CA SER A 435 -13.93 26.73 -17.35
C SER A 435 -13.44 28.14 -17.01
N GLN A 436 -12.29 28.26 -16.33
CA GLN A 436 -11.70 29.57 -16.00
C GLN A 436 -11.20 30.34 -17.24
N LEU A 437 -10.88 29.62 -18.33
CA LEU A 437 -10.48 30.20 -19.62
C LEU A 437 -11.69 30.59 -20.49
N GLY A 438 -12.92 30.29 -20.08
CA GLY A 438 -14.13 30.56 -20.86
C GLY A 438 -14.36 29.58 -22.01
N ASP A 439 -13.87 28.34 -21.87
CA ASP A 439 -14.06 27.24 -22.83
C ASP A 439 -14.94 26.15 -22.21
N PRO A 440 -16.29 26.36 -22.17
CA PRO A 440 -17.21 25.46 -21.49
C PRO A 440 -17.36 24.10 -22.18
N ASP A 441 -17.17 24.03 -23.50
CA ASP A 441 -17.30 22.79 -24.26
C ASP A 441 -16.14 21.84 -23.93
N SER A 442 -14.90 22.33 -23.97
CA SER A 442 -13.74 21.55 -23.52
C SER A 442 -13.86 21.19 -22.04
N ALA A 443 -14.35 22.09 -21.20
CA ALA A 443 -14.54 21.80 -19.78
C ALA A 443 -15.53 20.66 -19.55
N ALA A 444 -16.68 20.69 -20.22
CA ALA A 444 -17.70 19.64 -20.14
C ALA A 444 -17.15 18.28 -20.60
N MET A 445 -16.37 18.24 -21.68
CA MET A 445 -15.71 17.01 -22.14
C MET A 445 -14.78 16.40 -21.09
N GLU A 446 -13.93 17.22 -20.46
CA GLU A 446 -12.99 16.74 -19.44
C GLU A 446 -13.73 16.28 -18.17
N PHE A 447 -14.79 17.00 -17.75
CA PHE A 447 -15.61 16.61 -16.60
C PHE A 447 -16.38 15.32 -16.83
N GLU A 448 -17.01 15.14 -18.01
CA GLU A 448 -17.74 13.92 -18.32
C GLU A 448 -16.81 12.70 -18.28
N ALA A 449 -15.65 12.81 -18.93
CA ALA A 449 -14.68 11.74 -18.99
C ALA A 449 -14.09 11.41 -17.59
N ALA A 450 -13.91 12.41 -16.72
CA ALA A 450 -13.51 12.18 -15.33
C ALA A 450 -14.62 11.52 -14.50
N LYS A 451 -15.87 11.97 -14.67
CA LYS A 451 -17.04 11.44 -13.96
C LYS A 451 -17.25 9.96 -14.27
N ASP A 452 -17.19 9.58 -15.54
CA ASP A 452 -17.35 8.19 -15.98
C ASP A 452 -16.26 7.30 -15.37
N GLU A 453 -15.00 7.73 -15.44
CA GLU A 453 -13.87 6.98 -14.88
C GLU A 453 -13.96 6.85 -13.34
N PHE A 454 -14.38 7.88 -12.63
CA PHE A 454 -14.65 7.78 -11.19
C PHE A 454 -15.85 6.89 -10.86
N ALA A 455 -16.89 6.91 -11.69
CA ALA A 455 -18.08 6.08 -11.50
C ALA A 455 -17.76 4.60 -11.69
N ASP A 456 -16.96 4.25 -12.71
CA ASP A 456 -16.48 2.90 -12.97
C ASP A 456 -15.65 2.34 -11.81
N LEU A 457 -14.88 3.19 -11.14
CA LEU A 457 -14.13 2.82 -9.93
C LEU A 457 -15.01 2.70 -8.67
N GLY A 458 -16.22 3.28 -8.68
CA GLY A 458 -17.04 3.43 -7.47
C GLY A 458 -16.55 4.54 -6.52
N ALA A 459 -15.83 5.53 -7.05
CA ALA A 459 -15.30 6.68 -6.31
C ALA A 459 -16.40 7.74 -6.05
N ALA A 460 -17.41 7.39 -5.26
CA ALA A 460 -18.61 8.20 -5.07
C ALA A 460 -18.35 9.66 -4.65
N PRO A 461 -17.39 9.97 -3.74
CA PRO A 461 -17.05 11.36 -3.42
C PRO A 461 -16.52 12.15 -4.61
N ALA A 462 -15.68 11.53 -5.45
CA ALA A 462 -15.10 12.20 -6.62
C ALA A 462 -16.16 12.46 -7.69
N VAL A 463 -17.09 11.52 -7.92
CA VAL A 463 -18.26 11.72 -8.77
C VAL A 463 -19.10 12.90 -8.25
N ALA A 464 -19.41 12.91 -6.95
CA ALA A 464 -20.17 14.00 -6.34
C ALA A 464 -19.49 15.36 -6.50
N HIS A 465 -18.16 15.41 -6.38
CA HIS A 465 -17.38 16.62 -6.60
C HIS A 465 -17.47 17.14 -8.05
N VAL A 466 -17.39 16.25 -9.05
CA VAL A 466 -17.56 16.64 -10.46
C VAL A 466 -18.96 17.20 -10.71
N LEU A 467 -20.01 16.56 -10.17
CA LEU A 467 -21.40 17.03 -10.29
C LEU A 467 -21.64 18.39 -9.61
N GLU A 468 -20.86 18.73 -8.57
CA GLU A 468 -20.89 20.05 -7.95
C GLU A 468 -20.24 21.11 -8.86
N LEU A 469 -19.11 20.77 -9.48
CA LEU A 469 -18.39 21.66 -10.40
C LEU A 469 -19.19 21.97 -11.67
N THR A 470 -19.94 20.99 -12.20
CA THR A 470 -20.80 21.19 -13.38
C THR A 470 -22.15 21.81 -13.04
N GLY A 471 -22.51 21.89 -11.76
CA GLY A 471 -23.81 22.39 -11.31
C GLY A 471 -24.98 21.40 -11.47
N GLU A 472 -24.71 20.18 -11.94
CA GLU A 472 -25.72 19.12 -12.12
C GLU A 472 -26.34 18.64 -10.80
N LYS A 473 -25.63 18.78 -9.68
CA LYS A 473 -26.18 18.49 -8.33
C LYS A 473 -27.40 19.35 -8.00
N ARG A 474 -27.53 20.56 -8.58
CA ARG A 474 -28.73 21.40 -8.43
C ARG A 474 -29.90 20.94 -9.30
N GLN A 475 -29.64 20.28 -10.43
CA GLN A 475 -30.70 19.78 -11.34
C GLN A 475 -31.32 18.46 -10.85
N ASN A 476 -30.57 17.64 -10.11
CA ASN A 476 -31.07 16.38 -9.52
C ASN A 476 -31.58 16.52 -8.08
N SER A 477 -31.63 17.75 -7.52
CA SER A 477 -32.09 18.05 -6.16
C SER A 477 -33.59 18.42 -6.09
N PHE A 478 -34.44 17.81 -6.92
CA PHE A 478 -35.88 17.96 -6.73
C PHE A 478 -36.35 16.97 -5.64
N PRO A 479 -37.20 17.38 -4.68
CA PRO A 479 -37.66 16.52 -3.61
C PRO A 479 -38.59 15.37 -4.10
N LEU A 480 -38.83 15.29 -5.41
CA LEU A 480 -39.71 14.36 -6.07
C LEU A 480 -38.90 13.24 -6.74
N THR A 481 -39.33 12.01 -6.52
CA THR A 481 -38.85 10.86 -7.29
C THR A 481 -39.27 10.98 -8.76
N SER A 482 -38.60 10.26 -9.67
CA SER A 482 -38.96 10.23 -11.10
C SER A 482 -40.45 9.93 -11.32
N ARG A 483 -41.01 9.00 -10.53
CA ARG A 483 -42.42 8.63 -10.60
C ARG A 483 -43.36 9.72 -10.08
N GLU A 484 -42.96 10.48 -9.07
CA GLU A 484 -43.72 11.62 -8.58
C GLU A 484 -43.67 12.79 -9.57
N LEU A 485 -42.58 12.95 -10.31
CA LEU A 485 -42.46 13.95 -11.37
C LEU A 485 -43.39 13.64 -12.55
N GLU A 486 -43.45 12.38 -13.00
CA GLU A 486 -44.42 11.93 -14.02
C GLU A 486 -45.87 12.19 -13.60
N VAL A 487 -46.21 11.88 -12.34
CA VAL A 487 -47.54 12.17 -11.80
C VAL A 487 -47.81 13.69 -11.76
N LEU A 488 -46.82 14.50 -11.37
CA LEU A 488 -46.93 15.96 -11.34
C LEU A 488 -47.13 16.57 -12.74
N GLN A 489 -46.47 16.03 -13.78
CA GLN A 489 -46.67 16.44 -15.18
C GLN A 489 -48.12 16.25 -15.65
N LEU A 490 -48.69 15.09 -15.35
CA LEU A 490 -50.07 14.79 -15.72
C LEU A 490 -51.08 15.60 -14.87
N VAL A 491 -50.76 15.84 -13.60
CA VAL A 491 -51.52 16.76 -12.73
C VAL A 491 -51.56 18.16 -13.32
N ALA A 492 -50.42 18.67 -13.76
CA ALA A 492 -50.30 20.00 -14.33
C ALA A 492 -50.99 20.15 -15.70
N SER A 493 -51.06 19.05 -16.46
CA SER A 493 -51.84 18.95 -17.69
C SER A 493 -53.36 18.87 -17.46
N GLY A 494 -53.83 18.98 -16.20
CA GLY A 494 -55.25 19.02 -15.86
C GLY A 494 -55.95 17.66 -15.77
N HIS A 495 -55.21 16.54 -15.87
CA HIS A 495 -55.81 15.21 -15.79
C HIS A 495 -56.36 14.90 -14.40
N ALA A 496 -57.50 14.21 -14.31
CA ALA A 496 -58.02 13.68 -13.04
C ALA A 496 -57.27 12.41 -12.61
N ASN A 497 -57.27 12.07 -11.32
CA ASN A 497 -56.55 10.88 -10.80
C ASN A 497 -56.91 9.58 -11.54
N ARG A 498 -58.18 9.42 -11.96
CA ARG A 498 -58.63 8.28 -12.76
C ARG A 498 -57.97 8.20 -14.15
N THR A 499 -57.69 9.33 -14.79
CA THR A 499 -57.01 9.37 -16.09
C THR A 499 -55.52 9.10 -15.94
N ILE A 500 -54.89 9.73 -14.95
CA ILE A 500 -53.48 9.48 -14.58
C ILE A 500 -53.25 8.00 -14.25
N ALA A 501 -54.18 7.40 -13.51
CA ALA A 501 -54.15 5.98 -13.18
C ALA A 501 -54.16 5.09 -14.43
N ARG A 502 -54.93 5.45 -15.45
CA ARG A 502 -54.96 4.71 -16.72
C ARG A 502 -53.70 4.89 -17.54
N GLU A 503 -53.16 6.10 -17.63
CA GLU A 503 -51.95 6.40 -18.41
C GLU A 503 -50.70 5.78 -17.79
N LEU A 504 -50.61 5.79 -16.46
CA LEU A 504 -49.47 5.26 -15.74
C LEU A 504 -49.63 3.78 -15.33
N TYR A 505 -50.72 3.12 -15.71
CA TYR A 505 -51.06 1.75 -15.32
C TYR A 505 -51.06 1.52 -13.79
N LEU A 506 -51.67 2.45 -13.04
CA LEU A 506 -51.77 2.45 -11.58
C LEU A 506 -53.22 2.38 -11.12
N SER A 507 -53.44 2.13 -9.82
CA SER A 507 -54.76 2.32 -9.21
C SER A 507 -55.01 3.79 -8.89
N GLU A 508 -56.27 4.25 -8.93
CA GLU A 508 -56.63 5.64 -8.57
C GLU A 508 -56.21 5.99 -7.13
N LYS A 509 -56.27 5.01 -6.21
CA LYS A 509 -55.79 5.13 -4.83
C LYS A 509 -54.28 5.36 -4.76
N THR A 510 -53.51 4.71 -5.63
CA THR A 510 -52.05 4.89 -5.73
C THR A 510 -51.71 6.28 -6.24
N VAL A 511 -52.42 6.78 -7.26
CA VAL A 511 -52.25 8.15 -7.75
C VAL A 511 -52.60 9.18 -6.68
N ALA A 512 -53.70 9.00 -5.94
CA ALA A 512 -54.07 9.89 -4.84
C ALA A 512 -52.97 9.98 -3.77
N ARG A 513 -52.30 8.86 -3.46
CA ARG A 513 -51.15 8.82 -2.54
C ARG A 513 -49.95 9.57 -3.12
N HIS A 514 -49.61 9.37 -4.40
CA HIS A 514 -48.53 10.13 -5.04
C HIS A 514 -48.81 11.64 -5.03
N VAL A 515 -50.03 12.07 -5.35
CA VAL A 515 -50.42 13.48 -5.28
C VAL A 515 -50.26 14.01 -3.85
N SER A 516 -50.72 13.29 -2.83
CA SER A 516 -50.54 13.69 -1.43
C SER A 516 -49.06 13.84 -1.04
N ASN A 517 -48.21 12.91 -1.47
CA ASN A 517 -46.77 12.96 -1.21
C ASN A 517 -46.12 14.15 -1.92
N ILE A 518 -46.51 14.42 -3.17
CA ILE A 518 -46.04 15.57 -3.95
C ILE A 518 -46.40 16.87 -3.24
N LEU A 519 -47.66 17.05 -2.82
CA LEU A 519 -48.09 18.25 -2.07
C LEU A 519 -47.28 18.44 -0.79
N SER A 520 -47.04 17.36 -0.05
CA SER A 520 -46.24 17.39 1.18
C SER A 520 -44.78 17.73 0.93
N LYS A 521 -44.17 17.16 -0.12
CA LYS A 521 -42.76 17.35 -0.46
C LYS A 521 -42.48 18.73 -1.05
N LEU A 522 -43.44 19.29 -1.78
CA LEU A 522 -43.37 20.65 -2.33
C LEU A 522 -43.85 21.72 -1.33
N ALA A 523 -44.36 21.33 -0.16
CA ALA A 523 -44.94 22.22 0.85
C ALA A 523 -46.05 23.14 0.30
N VAL A 524 -46.87 22.62 -0.63
CA VAL A 524 -47.96 23.38 -1.26
C VAL A 524 -49.33 22.84 -0.84
N PRO A 525 -50.34 23.71 -0.64
CA PRO A 525 -51.59 23.32 -0.01
C PRO A 525 -52.61 22.66 -0.96
N SER A 526 -52.38 22.70 -2.27
CA SER A 526 -53.36 22.22 -3.24
C SER A 526 -52.73 21.75 -4.56
N ARG A 527 -53.50 20.94 -5.29
CA ARG A 527 -53.15 20.48 -6.65
C ARG A 527 -52.84 21.63 -7.61
N THR A 528 -53.59 22.72 -7.51
CA THR A 528 -53.39 23.93 -8.31
C THR A 528 -52.09 24.63 -7.92
N ALA A 529 -51.78 24.71 -6.62
CA ALA A 529 -50.52 25.28 -6.14
C ALA A 529 -49.31 24.44 -6.56
N ALA A 530 -49.42 23.11 -6.60
CA ALA A 530 -48.37 22.23 -7.15
C ALA A 530 -48.14 22.44 -8.65
N THR A 531 -49.21 22.73 -9.40
CA THR A 531 -49.10 23.05 -10.83
C THR A 531 -48.38 24.39 -11.03
N GLY A 532 -48.76 25.43 -10.28
CA GLY A 532 -48.06 26.73 -10.30
C GLY A 532 -46.58 26.60 -9.91
N TYR A 533 -46.29 25.85 -8.84
CA TYR A 533 -44.92 25.55 -8.42
C TYR A 533 -44.11 24.87 -9.53
N ALA A 534 -44.71 23.90 -10.23
CA ALA A 534 -44.05 23.17 -11.30
C ALA A 534 -43.67 24.08 -12.49
N PHE A 535 -44.52 25.03 -12.87
CA PHE A 535 -44.19 26.02 -13.90
C PHE A 535 -43.13 27.03 -13.45
N GLU A 536 -43.25 27.55 -12.22
CA GLU A 536 -42.29 28.54 -11.66
C GLU A 536 -40.87 27.98 -11.53
N HIS A 537 -40.74 26.67 -11.31
CA HIS A 537 -39.45 25.99 -11.09
C HIS A 537 -38.98 25.18 -12.31
N GLY A 538 -39.64 25.31 -13.47
CA GLY A 538 -39.23 24.67 -14.72
C GLY A 538 -39.32 23.13 -14.72
N LEU A 539 -40.18 22.54 -13.88
CA LEU A 539 -40.40 21.09 -13.81
C LEU A 539 -41.24 20.55 -14.98
N ILE A 540 -41.94 21.46 -15.64
CA ILE A 540 -42.84 21.24 -16.77
C ILE A 540 -42.78 22.46 -17.70
N HIS A 541 -43.03 22.24 -18.99
CA HIS A 541 -42.99 23.28 -20.03
C HIS A 541 -44.37 23.56 -20.59
#